data_AF-A0A9E2PCY9-F1
#
_entry.id   AF-A0A9E2PCY9-F1
#
_cell.length_a   1.000
_cell.length_b   1.000
_cell.length_c   1.000
_cell.angle_alpha   90.00
_cell.angle_beta   90.00
_cell.angle_gamma   90.00
#
_symmetry.space_group_name_H-M   'P 1'
#
loop_
_entity.id
_entity.type
_entity.pdbx_description
1 polymer ?
#
loop_
_entity_poly.entity_id
_entity_poly.type
_entity_poly.pdbx_seq_one_letter_code
_entity_poly.pdbx_strand_id
1 'polypeptide(L)' 'MSEHFDAGSSVVIAITFVFFVLALFTKGLTHDLLLEAGVFLVSVKLIIMAYKSSITTKTLLKELQDIKDALEKRKE' A
#
# COMPACT_ATOMS: atom_id res chain seq x y z
N MET A 1 8.48 8.15 9.63
CA MET A 1 8.75 6.81 9.02
C MET A 1 7.75 5.73 9.47
N SER A 2 6.94 5.97 10.52
CA SER A 2 6.08 4.97 11.17
C SER A 2 4.58 5.06 10.86
N GLU A 3 4.12 6.06 10.10
CA GLU A 3 2.68 6.36 9.99
C GLU A 3 2.03 5.89 8.68
N HIS A 4 2.80 5.28 7.78
CA HIS A 4 2.30 4.93 6.43
C HIS A 4 2.31 3.45 6.12
N PHE A 5 3.10 2.64 6.82
CA PHE A 5 2.78 1.22 6.92
C PHE A 5 1.62 1.12 7.91
N ASP A 6 0.42 1.47 7.43
CA ASP A 6 -0.80 1.39 8.21
C ASP A 6 -0.85 -0.01 8.81
N ALA A 7 -0.86 -0.11 10.13
CA ALA A 7 -0.81 -1.40 10.83
C ALA A 7 -1.91 -2.33 10.29
N GLY A 8 -3.05 -1.78 9.87
CA GLY A 8 -4.12 -2.49 9.17
C GLY A 8 -3.68 -3.11 7.84
N SER A 9 -2.96 -2.37 7.00
CA SER A 9 -2.41 -2.90 5.73
C SER A 9 -1.43 -4.06 5.97
N SER A 10 -0.57 -3.95 6.98
CA SER A 10 0.37 -5.03 7.32
C SER A 10 -0.37 -6.26 7.87
N VAL A 11 -1.41 -6.06 8.68
CA VAL A 11 -2.25 -7.12 9.22
C VAL A 11 -3.02 -7.83 8.10
N VAL A 12 -3.59 -7.09 7.15
CA VAL A 12 -4.30 -7.66 6.00
C VAL A 12 -3.35 -8.48 5.14
N ILE A 13 -2.15 -7.99 4.84
CA ILE A 13 -1.14 -8.76 4.10
C ILE A 13 -0.79 -10.04 4.85
N ALA A 14 -0.54 -9.96 6.16
CA ALA A 14 -0.16 -11.11 6.98
C ALA A 14 -1.28 -12.17 7.03
N ILE A 15 -2.53 -11.76 7.28
CA ILE A 15 -3.69 -12.66 7.30
C ILE A 15 -3.89 -13.32 5.94
N THR A 16 -3.81 -12.54 4.86
CA THR A 16 -4.01 -13.08 3.50
C THR A 16 -2.89 -14.05 3.12
N PHE A 17 -1.65 -13.77 3.56
CA PHE A 17 -0.53 -14.69 3.39
C PHE A 17 -0.72 -15.99 4.17
N VAL A 18 -1.20 -15.92 5.41
CA VAL A 18 -1.52 -17.12 6.22
C VAL A 18 -2.59 -17.97 5.54
N PHE A 19 -3.68 -17.36 5.06
CA PHE A 19 -4.72 -18.09 4.30
C PHE A 19 -4.19 -18.69 3.00
N PHE A 20 -3.31 -17.99 2.29
CA PHE A 20 -2.66 -18.52 1.08
C PHE A 20 -1.79 -19.75 1.38
N VAL A 21 -1.00 -19.70 2.44
CA VAL A 21 -0.20 -20.83 2.90
C VAL A 21 -1.10 -22.01 3.32
N LEU A 22 -2.19 -21.75 4.04
CA LEU A 22 -3.16 -22.80 4.40
C LEU A 22 -3.85 -23.41 3.17
N ALA A 23 -4.21 -22.60 2.17
CA ALA A 23 -4.80 -23.08 0.92
C ALA A 23 -3.83 -23.99 0.16
N LEU A 24 -2.55 -23.62 0.09
CA LEU A 24 -1.47 -24.42 -0.50
C LEU A 24 -1.36 -25.82 0.11
N PHE A 25 -1.46 -25.93 1.44
CA PHE A 25 -1.38 -27.22 2.14
C PHE A 25 -2.68 -28.02 2.10
N THR A 26 -3.83 -27.38 1.94
CA THR A 26 -5.14 -28.06 1.96
C THR A 26 -5.63 -28.52 0.59
N LYS A 27 -5.45 -27.71 -0.46
CA LYS A 27 -5.85 -28.06 -1.83
C LYS A 27 -4.72 -28.68 -2.67
N GLY A 28 -3.47 -28.58 -2.22
CA GLY A 28 -2.31 -28.99 -3.00
C GLY A 28 -1.96 -28.01 -4.12
N LEU A 29 -0.83 -28.24 -4.78
CA LEU A 29 -0.17 -27.31 -5.71
C LEU A 29 -0.85 -27.14 -7.09
N THR A 30 -2.09 -27.61 -7.29
CA THR A 30 -2.63 -27.85 -8.64
C THR A 30 -3.90 -27.03 -8.95
N HIS A 31 -3.95 -26.53 -10.20
CA HIS A 31 -4.95 -25.71 -10.91
C HIS A 31 -5.33 -24.35 -10.30
N ASP A 32 -5.78 -24.28 -9.05
CA ASP A 32 -6.30 -23.02 -8.47
C ASP A 32 -5.21 -22.11 -7.90
N LEU A 33 -4.00 -22.64 -7.68
CA LEU A 33 -2.92 -21.91 -7.02
C LEU A 33 -2.52 -20.61 -7.74
N LEU A 34 -2.46 -20.62 -9.07
CA LEU A 34 -2.14 -19.41 -9.85
C LEU A 34 -3.25 -18.36 -9.74
N LEU A 35 -4.51 -18.81 -9.67
CA LEU A 35 -5.66 -17.94 -9.49
C LEU A 35 -5.63 -17.29 -8.09
N GLU A 36 -5.42 -18.10 -7.06
CA GLU A 36 -5.36 -17.69 -5.65
C GLU A 36 -4.14 -16.79 -5.39
N ALA A 37 -2.97 -17.11 -5.97
CA ALA A 37 -1.78 -16.26 -5.94
C ALA A 37 -1.99 -14.94 -6.70
N GLY A 38 -2.74 -14.96 -7.81
CA GLY A 38 -3.12 -13.76 -8.55
C GLY A 38 -3.96 -12.80 -7.70
N VAL A 39 -4.96 -13.32 -6.99
CA VAL A 39 -5.80 -12.52 -6.08
C VAL A 39 -4.98 -11.95 -4.91
N PHE A 40 -4.06 -12.73 -4.34
CA PHE A 40 -3.13 -12.26 -3.31
C PHE A 40 -2.24 -11.12 -3.84
N LEU A 41 -1.62 -11.30 -5.01
CA LEU A 41 -0.74 -10.30 -5.62
C LEU A 41 -1.49 -9.01 -5.99
N VAL A 42 -2.73 -9.09 -6.45
CA VAL A 42 -3.58 -7.91 -6.69
C VAL A 42 -3.82 -7.15 -5.39
N SER A 43 -4.10 -7.86 -4.29
CA SER A 43 -4.31 -7.24 -2.97
C SER A 43 -3.05 -6.52 -2.47
N VAL A 44 -1.89 -7.16 -2.56
CA VAL A 44 -0.60 -6.54 -2.22
C VAL A 44 -0.31 -5.33 -3.10
N LYS A 45 -0.56 -5.43 -4.42
CA LYS A 45 -0.36 -4.31 -5.36
C LYS A 45 -1.23 -3.10 -5.01
N LEU A 46 -2.51 -3.33 -4.68
CA LEU A 46 -3.44 -2.25 -4.30
C LEU A 46 -2.99 -1.56 -3.02
N ILE A 47 -2.51 -2.32 -2.04
CA ILE A 47 -1.97 -1.77 -0.78
C ILE A 47 -0.72 -0.92 -1.04
N ILE A 48 0.23 -1.42 -1.85
CA ILE A 48 1.44 -0.67 -2.23
C ILE A 48 1.08 0.59 -3.03
N MET A 49 0.07 0.52 -3.92
CA MET A 49 -0.40 1.65 -4.70
C MET A 49 -1.01 2.74 -3.81
N ALA A 50 -1.87 2.35 -2.87
CA ALA A 50 -2.46 3.29 -1.90
C ALA A 50 -1.38 3.96 -1.04
N TYR A 51 -0.38 3.20 -0.59
CA TYR A 51 0.79 3.73 0.12
C TYR A 51 1.53 4.79 -0.71
N LYS A 52 1.92 4.44 -1.94
CA LYS A 52 2.64 5.36 -2.83
C LYS A 52 1.83 6.62 -3.10
N SER A 53 0.53 6.48 -3.34
CA SER A 53 -0.37 7.61 -3.55
C SER A 53 -0.38 8.55 -2.34
N SER A 54 -0.46 8.01 -1.12
CA SER A 54 -0.42 8.80 0.12
C SER A 54 0.88 9.60 0.27
N ILE A 55 2.04 8.98 0.00
CA ILE A 55 3.34 9.67 0.05
C ILE A 55 3.43 10.77 -1.01
N THR A 56 2.98 10.50 -2.24
CA THR A 56 2.95 11.51 -3.30
C THR A 56 2.06 12.69 -2.90
N THR A 57 0.87 12.44 -2.35
CA THR A 57 -0.02 13.52 -1.90
C THR A 57 0.60 14.34 -0.78
N LYS A 58 1.25 13.72 0.21
CA LYS A 58 1.95 14.46 1.27
C LYS A 58 3.10 15.32 0.70
N THR A 59 3.83 14.81 -0.29
CA THR A 59 4.91 15.55 -0.95
C THR A 59 4.35 16.76 -1.71
N LEU A 60 3.28 16.56 -2.48
CA LEU A 60 2.60 17.64 -3.21
C LEU A 60 2.06 18.72 -2.27
N LEU A 61 1.41 18.33 -1.16
CA LEU A 61 0.92 19.29 -0.18
C LEU A 61 2.04 20.12 0.43
N LYS A 62 3.19 19.49 0.72
CA LYS A 62 4.37 20.19 1.24
C LYS A 62 4.92 21.18 0.22
N GLU A 63 5.12 20.76 -1.03
CA GLU A 63 5.59 21.66 -2.10
C GLU A 63 4.62 22.83 -2.32
N LEU A 64 3.31 22.58 -2.25
CA LEU A 64 2.29 23.62 -2.37
C LEU A 64 2.37 24.63 -1.22
N GLN A 65 2.66 24.15 0.00
CA GLN A 65 2.85 24.99 1.17
C GLN A 65 4.14 25.82 1.05
N ASP A 66 5.26 25.22 0.61
CA ASP A 66 6.52 25.94 0.39
C ASP A 66 6.36 27.06 -0.67
N ILE A 67 5.59 26.80 -1.74
CA ILE A 67 5.27 27.82 -2.76
C ILE A 67 4.43 28.95 -2.14
N LYS A 68 3.41 28.60 -1.35
CA LYS A 68 2.54 29.59 -0.71
C LYS A 68 3.33 30.50 0.23
N ASP A 69 4.21 29.92 1.06
CA ASP A 69 5.05 30.66 2.00
C ASP A 69 6.05 31.57 1.24
N ALA A 70 6.60 31.10 0.12
CA ALA A 70 7.50 31.91 -0.72
C ALA A 70 6.79 33.11 -1.38
N LEU A 71 5.51 32.95 -1.74
CA LEU A 71 4.69 34.04 -2.29
C LEU A 71 4.28 35.06 -1.22
N GLU A 72 3.96 34.60 -0.01
CA GLU A 72 3.66 35.48 1.13
C GLU A 72 4.90 36.33 1.49
N LYS A 73 6.08 35.72 1.58
CA LYS A 73 7.36 36.43 1.82
C LYS A 73 7.75 37.44 0.73
N ARG A 74 7.21 37.34 -0.49
CA ARG A 74 7.45 38.32 -1.57
C ARG A 74 6.44 39.47 -1.58
N LYS A 75 5.35 39.36 -0.83
CA LYS A 75 4.32 40.39 -0.71
C LYS A 75 4.62 41.40 0.42
N GLU A 76 5.46 41.01 1.38
CA GLU A 76 6.11 41.90 2.36
C GLU A 76 7.34 42.58 1.77
#